data_AF-A0AA90PW22-F1
#
_entry.id   AF-A0AA90PW22-F1
#
_cell.length_a   1.000
_cell.length_b   1.000
_cell.length_c   1.000
_cell.angle_alpha   90.00
_cell.angle_beta   90.00
_cell.angle_gamma   90.00
#
_symmetry.space_group_name_H-M   'P 1'
#
loop_
_entity.id
_entity.type
_entity.pdbx_description
1 polymer ?
#
loop_
_entity_poly.entity_id
_entity_poly.type
_entity_poly.pdbx_seq_one_letter_code
_entity_poly.pdbx_strand_id
1 'polypeptide(L)'
;MRERCRIGRLYSELDYIHPFSDGNSRTLRTFTKQLANQAGYGLDWSRFDRSDGGRDFLYIARDRSVNELAKPHIKDEDTMRKVVSALDRIESNPDLPTLLRDAVRPVRAVTFEMSTRADEAEVLKKHPELKEAFRTVRGAADYFESKIPGDTKGQQDALQQVRKQVVERLNKGETSGFGASPIQPQKSEAAPVKTVEAKRPGRDADRN
;
A
#
# COMPACT_ATOMS: atom_id res chain seq x y z
N MET A 1 -2.62 10.01 -9.94
CA MET A 1 -2.69 8.53 -10.02
C MET A 1 -1.81 7.92 -11.12
N ARG A 2 -1.80 8.46 -12.35
CA ARG A 2 -0.99 7.91 -13.48
C ARG A 2 0.53 7.88 -13.26
N GLU A 3 1.09 8.81 -12.48
CA GLU A 3 2.54 8.90 -12.25
C GLU A 3 3.11 7.73 -11.44
N ARG A 4 2.33 7.15 -10.51
CA ARG A 4 2.80 6.08 -9.61
C ARG A 4 3.07 4.76 -10.34
N CYS A 5 2.33 4.48 -11.41
CA CYS A 5 2.59 3.31 -12.26
C CYS A 5 3.79 3.54 -13.21
N ARG A 6 4.14 4.80 -13.53
CA ARG A 6 5.22 5.11 -14.49
C ARG A 6 6.60 4.74 -13.94
N ILE A 7 6.85 4.96 -12.65
CA ILE A 7 8.17 4.63 -12.07
C ILE A 7 8.41 3.12 -12.04
N GLY A 8 7.37 2.30 -11.81
CA GLY A 8 7.51 0.85 -11.90
C GLY A 8 7.66 0.34 -13.33
N ARG A 9 7.04 1.00 -14.31
CA ARG A 9 7.30 0.73 -15.72
C ARG A 9 8.74 1.06 -16.09
N LEU A 10 9.24 2.24 -15.71
CA LEU A 10 10.63 2.64 -15.93
C LEU A 10 11.60 1.66 -15.27
N TYR A 11 11.32 1.23 -14.03
CA TYR A 11 12.12 0.19 -13.37
C TYR A 11 12.16 -1.08 -14.21
N SER A 12 11.01 -1.57 -14.68
CA SER A 12 10.91 -2.80 -15.47
C SER A 12 11.72 -2.71 -16.77
N GLU A 13 11.63 -1.58 -17.47
CA GLU A 13 12.37 -1.33 -18.70
C GLU A 13 13.90 -1.29 -18.46
N LEU A 14 14.35 -0.64 -17.38
CA LEU A 14 15.77 -0.61 -17.03
C LEU A 14 16.30 -1.97 -16.56
N ASP A 15 15.49 -2.74 -15.85
CA ASP A 15 15.88 -4.06 -15.37
C ASP A 15 15.92 -5.10 -16.50
N TYR A 16 15.07 -4.94 -17.51
CA TYR A 16 15.13 -5.71 -18.76
C TYR A 16 16.45 -5.48 -19.52
N ILE A 17 16.96 -4.24 -19.56
CA ILE A 17 18.25 -3.92 -20.19
C ILE A 17 19.42 -4.59 -19.44
N HIS A 18 19.32 -4.69 -18.11
CA HIS A 18 20.29 -5.36 -17.24
C HIS A 18 21.76 -5.02 -17.52
N PRO A 19 22.16 -3.73 -17.51
CA PRO A 19 23.42 -3.26 -18.11
C PRO A 19 24.68 -3.63 -17.33
N PHE A 20 24.58 -4.00 -16.05
CA PHE A 20 25.73 -4.33 -15.21
C PHE A 20 25.88 -5.85 -15.02
N SER A 21 27.11 -6.34 -14.81
CA SER A 21 27.35 -7.76 -14.51
C SER A 21 26.85 -8.18 -13.13
N ASP A 22 26.83 -7.24 -12.18
CA ASP A 22 26.22 -7.38 -10.86
C ASP A 22 25.73 -5.99 -10.40
N GLY A 23 24.78 -5.97 -9.46
CA GLY A 23 24.37 -4.75 -8.77
C GLY A 23 23.17 -4.05 -9.38
N ASN A 24 22.59 -4.53 -10.49
CA ASN A 24 21.43 -3.92 -11.16
C ASN A 24 20.32 -3.55 -10.17
N SER A 25 19.86 -4.50 -9.34
CA SER A 25 18.78 -4.23 -8.39
C SER A 25 19.14 -3.23 -7.27
N ARG A 26 20.42 -3.11 -6.89
CA ARG A 26 20.87 -2.11 -5.90
C ARG A 26 20.90 -0.71 -6.53
N THR A 27 21.39 -0.63 -7.77
CA THR A 27 21.45 0.61 -8.55
C THR A 27 20.04 1.12 -8.87
N LEU A 28 19.15 0.26 -9.39
CA LEU A 28 17.79 0.64 -9.77
C LEU A 28 16.96 1.10 -8.57
N ARG A 29 17.05 0.41 -7.42
CA ARG A 29 16.36 0.84 -6.20
C ARG A 29 16.83 2.20 -5.70
N THR A 30 18.14 2.45 -5.74
CA THR A 30 18.71 3.76 -5.36
C THR A 30 18.27 4.86 -6.34
N PHE A 31 18.41 4.61 -7.63
CA PHE A 31 18.05 5.56 -8.69
C PHE A 31 16.57 5.94 -8.62
N THR A 32 15.67 4.96 -8.55
CA THR A 32 14.22 5.22 -8.49
C THR A 32 13.80 5.88 -7.19
N LYS A 33 14.46 5.58 -6.05
CA LYS A 33 14.24 6.31 -4.80
C LYS A 33 14.61 7.78 -4.93
N GLN A 34 15.76 8.09 -5.53
CA GLN A 34 16.19 9.46 -5.78
C GLN A 34 15.24 10.18 -6.74
N LEU A 35 14.87 9.53 -7.84
CA LEU A 35 13.92 10.07 -8.82
C LEU A 35 12.56 10.39 -8.19
N ALA A 36 12.02 9.48 -7.38
CA ALA A 36 10.76 9.71 -6.66
C ALA A 36 10.89 10.93 -5.72
N ASN A 37 11.96 10.99 -4.92
CA ASN A 37 12.18 12.08 -3.98
C ASN A 37 12.28 13.44 -4.67
N GLN A 38 13.02 13.53 -5.79
CA GLN A 38 13.13 14.75 -6.58
C GLN A 38 11.79 15.17 -7.20
N ALA A 39 10.89 14.21 -7.46
CA ALA A 39 9.53 14.46 -7.93
C ALA A 39 8.53 14.75 -6.80
N GLY A 40 8.96 14.86 -5.53
CA GLY A 40 8.08 15.11 -4.39
C GLY A 40 7.34 13.87 -3.85
N TYR A 41 7.81 12.68 -4.19
CA TYR A 41 7.27 11.39 -3.73
C TYR A 41 8.30 10.62 -2.90
N GLY A 42 7.87 9.96 -1.83
CA GLY A 42 8.66 8.96 -1.13
C GLY A 42 8.45 7.58 -1.74
N LEU A 43 9.54 6.83 -1.93
CA LEU A 43 9.52 5.41 -2.28
C LEU A 43 10.20 4.61 -1.17
N ASP A 44 9.40 3.84 -0.43
CA ASP A 44 9.87 3.03 0.70
C ASP A 44 10.08 1.57 0.31
N TRP A 45 11.33 1.25 -0.04
CA TRP A 45 11.76 -0.12 -0.34
C TRP A 45 11.74 -1.05 0.88
N SER A 46 11.82 -0.51 2.10
CA SER A 46 11.83 -1.33 3.32
C SER A 46 10.55 -2.15 3.48
N ARG A 47 9.47 -1.75 2.83
CA ARG A 47 8.19 -2.48 2.82
C ARG A 47 8.31 -3.87 2.22
N PHE A 48 9.28 -4.09 1.33
CA PHE A 48 9.54 -5.38 0.70
C PHE A 48 10.65 -6.16 1.41
N ASP A 49 11.47 -5.50 2.23
CA ASP A 49 12.60 -6.15 2.92
C ASP A 49 12.25 -6.68 4.31
N ARG A 50 11.05 -6.37 4.85
CA ARG A 50 10.62 -6.69 6.23
C ARG A 50 10.28 -8.15 6.48
N SER A 51 10.01 -8.94 5.45
CA SER A 51 9.71 -10.36 5.58
C SER A 51 10.19 -11.13 4.35
N ASP A 52 10.43 -12.43 4.53
CA ASP A 52 10.80 -13.32 3.43
C ASP A 52 9.76 -13.27 2.31
N GLY A 53 8.47 -13.36 2.66
CA GLY A 53 7.38 -13.21 1.70
C GLY A 53 7.39 -11.85 0.97
N GLY A 54 7.75 -10.76 1.66
CA GLY A 54 7.86 -9.43 1.03
C GLY A 54 8.95 -9.36 -0.04
N ARG A 55 10.08 -10.04 0.19
CA ARG A 55 11.18 -10.13 -0.77
C ARG A 55 10.77 -10.96 -1.97
N ASP A 56 10.11 -12.09 -1.73
CA ASP A 56 9.61 -12.98 -2.77
C ASP A 56 8.61 -12.27 -3.69
N PHE A 57 7.68 -11.49 -3.12
CA PHE A 57 6.73 -10.70 -3.91
C PHE A 57 7.41 -9.70 -4.85
N LEU A 58 8.48 -9.04 -4.39
CA LEU A 58 9.22 -8.10 -5.22
C LEU A 58 9.94 -8.82 -6.37
N TYR A 59 10.58 -9.96 -6.10
CA TYR A 59 11.24 -10.75 -7.13
C TYR A 59 10.24 -11.29 -8.16
N ILE A 60 9.11 -11.83 -7.71
CA ILE A 60 8.06 -12.35 -8.59
C ILE A 60 7.49 -11.24 -9.49
N ALA A 61 7.16 -10.08 -8.92
CA ALA A 61 6.62 -8.95 -9.68
C ALA A 61 7.61 -8.45 -10.74
N ARG A 62 8.90 -8.41 -10.39
CA ARG A 62 9.98 -8.02 -11.29
C ARG A 62 10.14 -9.03 -12.43
N ASP A 63 10.24 -10.31 -12.11
CA ASP A 63 10.41 -11.39 -13.08
C ASP A 63 9.20 -11.45 -14.03
N ARG A 64 7.98 -11.26 -13.51
CA ARG A 64 6.77 -11.11 -14.33
C ARG A 64 6.93 -9.98 -15.35
N SER A 65 7.23 -8.77 -14.89
CA SER A 65 7.34 -7.60 -15.78
C SER A 65 8.47 -7.72 -16.79
N VAL A 66 9.62 -8.28 -16.40
CA VAL A 66 10.76 -8.51 -17.32
C VAL A 66 10.41 -9.57 -18.36
N ASN A 67 9.76 -10.67 -17.97
CA ASN A 67 9.33 -11.72 -18.90
C ASN A 67 8.24 -11.24 -19.85
N GLU A 68 7.30 -10.41 -19.39
CA GLU A 68 6.31 -9.76 -20.25
C GLU A 68 6.97 -8.86 -21.30
N LEU A 69 8.02 -8.11 -20.93
CA LEU A 69 8.81 -7.30 -21.88
C LEU A 69 9.63 -8.16 -22.84
N ALA A 70 10.21 -9.27 -22.38
CA ALA A 70 11.03 -10.15 -23.19
C ALA A 70 10.21 -10.95 -24.21
N LYS A 71 9.01 -11.39 -23.84
CA LYS A 71 8.17 -12.33 -24.60
C LYS A 71 8.02 -11.99 -26.09
N PRO A 72 7.73 -10.75 -26.52
CA PRO A 72 7.59 -10.42 -27.95
C PRO A 72 8.90 -10.53 -28.74
N HIS A 73 10.05 -10.60 -28.08
CA HIS A 73 11.38 -10.58 -28.69
C HIS A 73 12.06 -11.95 -28.69
N ILE A 74 11.46 -12.96 -28.05
CA ILE A 74 11.99 -14.33 -28.01
C ILE A 74 11.71 -15.04 -29.34
N LYS A 75 12.76 -15.52 -29.99
CA LYS A 75 12.67 -16.29 -31.26
C LYS A 75 12.79 -17.80 -31.05
N ASP A 76 13.50 -18.20 -30.00
CA ASP A 76 13.73 -19.61 -29.67
C ASP A 76 12.49 -20.24 -29.02
N GLU A 77 12.00 -21.36 -29.57
CA GLU A 77 10.76 -21.99 -29.14
C GLU A 77 10.85 -22.58 -27.72
N ASP A 78 11.99 -23.16 -27.36
CA ASP A 78 12.19 -23.73 -26.02
C ASP A 78 12.23 -22.66 -24.95
N THR A 79 12.91 -21.55 -25.23
CA THR A 79 12.93 -20.36 -24.38
C THR A 79 11.52 -19.77 -24.26
N MET A 80 10.79 -19.66 -25.36
CA MET A 80 9.41 -19.17 -25.35
C MET A 80 8.52 -20.05 -24.45
N ARG A 81 8.60 -21.38 -24.59
CA ARG A 81 7.84 -22.33 -23.75
C ARG A 81 8.16 -22.16 -22.27
N LYS A 82 9.43 -22.00 -21.91
CA LYS A 82 9.87 -21.78 -20.52
C LYS A 82 9.32 -20.47 -19.97
N VAL A 83 9.42 -19.37 -20.73
CA VAL A 83 8.93 -18.05 -20.32
C VAL A 83 7.41 -18.02 -20.15
N VAL A 84 6.66 -18.58 -21.11
CA VAL A 84 5.20 -18.68 -20.99
C VAL A 84 4.82 -19.52 -19.77
N SER A 85 5.44 -20.69 -19.59
CA SER A 85 5.19 -21.54 -18.42
C SER A 85 5.51 -20.83 -17.09
N ALA A 86 6.54 -19.99 -17.06
CA ALA A 86 6.89 -19.20 -15.89
C ALA A 86 5.84 -18.11 -15.61
N LEU A 87 5.39 -17.40 -16.66
CA LEU A 87 4.35 -16.37 -16.57
C LEU A 87 3.03 -16.95 -16.06
N ASP A 88 2.60 -18.12 -16.56
CA ASP A 88 1.37 -18.78 -16.12
C ASP A 88 1.40 -19.10 -14.61
N ARG A 89 2.55 -19.51 -14.08
CA ARG A 89 2.71 -19.82 -12.65
C ARG A 89 2.61 -18.59 -11.75
N ILE A 90 2.94 -17.41 -12.27
CA ILE A 90 3.00 -16.17 -11.50
C ILE A 90 1.92 -15.15 -11.89
N GLU A 91 1.00 -15.52 -12.78
CA GLU A 91 -0.05 -14.63 -13.31
C GLU A 91 -0.94 -14.00 -12.22
N SER A 92 -1.14 -14.69 -11.10
CA SER A 92 -1.92 -14.18 -9.97
C SER A 92 -1.18 -13.12 -9.13
N ASN A 93 0.14 -12.97 -9.29
CA ASN A 93 0.94 -12.00 -8.55
C ASN A 93 0.93 -10.64 -9.24
N PRO A 94 0.94 -9.52 -8.51
CA PRO A 94 0.99 -8.20 -9.13
C PRO A 94 2.25 -8.04 -9.99
N ASP A 95 2.12 -7.30 -11.10
CA ASP A 95 3.27 -6.81 -11.85
C ASP A 95 4.03 -5.73 -11.07
N LEU A 96 5.26 -5.42 -11.47
CA LEU A 96 6.08 -4.44 -10.76
C LEU A 96 5.46 -3.03 -10.74
N PRO A 97 4.87 -2.51 -11.85
CA PRO A 97 4.12 -1.24 -11.82
C PRO A 97 3.00 -1.21 -10.78
N THR A 98 2.23 -2.28 -10.64
CA THR A 98 1.15 -2.38 -9.66
C THR A 98 1.70 -2.50 -8.24
N LEU A 99 2.73 -3.31 -8.03
CA LEU A 99 3.36 -3.47 -6.72
C LEU A 99 3.93 -2.14 -6.20
N LEU A 100 4.62 -1.38 -7.06
CA LEU A 100 5.23 -0.11 -6.66
C LEU A 100 4.22 1.04 -6.55
N ARG A 101 3.05 0.94 -7.17
CA ARG A 101 2.00 1.98 -7.11
C ARG A 101 1.68 2.38 -5.67
N ASP A 102 1.67 1.41 -4.76
CA ASP A 102 1.27 1.62 -3.37
C ASP A 102 2.47 1.92 -2.46
N ALA A 103 3.70 1.62 -2.94
CA ALA A 103 4.96 1.96 -2.27
C ALA A 103 5.40 3.42 -2.52
N VAL A 104 4.96 4.02 -3.63
CA VAL A 104 5.23 5.41 -4.00
C VAL A 104 4.13 6.32 -3.43
N ARG A 105 4.47 7.21 -2.51
CA ARG A 105 3.50 8.08 -1.83
C ARG A 105 3.96 9.53 -1.86
N PRO A 106 3.06 10.52 -1.95
CA PRO A 106 3.47 11.93 -1.84
C PRO A 106 4.22 12.18 -0.54
N VAL A 107 5.34 12.91 -0.58
CA VAL A 107 6.16 13.19 0.63
C VAL A 107 5.29 13.82 1.72
N ARG A 108 4.42 14.77 1.38
CA ARG A 108 3.46 15.38 2.32
C ARG A 108 2.61 14.37 3.09
N ALA A 109 2.18 13.28 2.45
CA ALA A 109 1.34 12.25 3.08
C ALA A 109 2.15 11.41 4.06
N VAL A 110 3.39 11.09 3.70
CA VAL A 110 4.34 10.37 4.57
C VAL A 110 4.75 11.25 5.75
N THR A 111 5.11 12.51 5.50
CA THR A 111 5.46 13.48 6.54
C THR A 111 4.32 13.65 7.53
N PHE A 112 3.09 13.83 7.03
CA PHE A 112 1.92 13.95 7.89
C PHE A 112 1.74 12.70 8.74
N GLU A 113 1.73 11.50 8.16
CA GLU A 113 1.52 10.23 8.87
C GLU A 113 2.54 10.00 9.99
N MET A 114 3.81 10.31 9.75
CA MET A 114 4.90 10.12 10.72
C MET A 114 5.01 11.24 11.77
N SER A 115 4.39 12.39 11.53
CA SER A 115 4.49 13.55 12.43
C SER A 115 3.64 13.42 13.69
N THR A 116 4.15 13.88 14.82
CA THR A 116 3.36 14.04 16.05
C THR A 116 2.84 15.47 16.18
N ARG A 117 2.01 15.73 17.20
CA ARG A 117 1.56 17.09 17.53
C ARG A 117 2.74 18.02 17.84
N ALA A 118 3.83 17.51 18.39
CA ALA A 118 5.03 18.30 18.68
C ALA A 118 5.74 18.77 17.40
N ASP A 119 5.62 18.02 16.31
CA ASP A 119 6.30 18.30 15.04
C ASP A 119 5.53 19.27 14.14
N GLU A 120 4.25 19.57 14.45
CA GLU A 120 3.33 20.33 13.57
C GLU A 120 3.94 21.64 13.07
N ALA A 121 4.55 22.43 13.96
CA ALA A 121 5.11 23.72 13.61
C ALA A 121 6.26 23.61 12.57
N GLU A 122 7.11 22.59 12.69
CA GLU A 122 8.23 22.38 11.77
C GLU A 122 7.76 21.75 10.47
N VAL A 123 6.80 20.82 10.53
CA VAL A 123 6.16 20.23 9.34
C VAL A 123 5.49 21.31 8.50
N LEU A 124 4.76 22.25 9.11
CA LEU A 124 4.07 23.32 8.39
C LEU A 124 5.01 24.34 7.73
N LYS A 125 6.26 24.48 8.20
CA LYS A 125 7.26 25.30 7.48
C LYS A 125 7.64 24.67 6.14
N LYS A 126 7.75 23.33 6.10
CA LYS A 126 8.15 22.57 4.90
C LYS A 126 6.96 22.22 4.01
N HIS A 127 5.79 22.04 4.60
CA HIS A 127 4.54 21.61 3.96
C HIS A 127 3.37 22.47 4.44
N PRO A 128 3.30 23.76 4.08
CA PRO A 128 2.24 24.66 4.52
C PRO A 128 0.84 24.19 4.10
N GLU A 129 0.73 23.39 3.03
CA GLU A 129 -0.50 22.78 2.56
C GLU A 129 -1.15 21.81 3.56
N LEU A 130 -0.39 21.31 4.55
CA LEU A 130 -0.92 20.38 5.57
C LEU A 130 -1.71 21.08 6.69
N LYS A 131 -1.82 22.41 6.67
CA LYS A 131 -2.50 23.20 7.71
C LYS A 131 -3.93 22.74 7.98
N GLU A 132 -4.68 22.45 6.91
CA GLU A 132 -6.06 21.99 7.06
C GLU A 132 -6.13 20.56 7.62
N ALA A 133 -5.23 19.67 7.18
CA ALA A 133 -5.14 18.30 7.69
C ALA A 133 -4.89 18.25 9.20
N PHE A 134 -3.93 19.05 9.71
CA PHE A 134 -3.69 19.16 11.15
C PHE A 134 -4.87 19.78 11.91
N ARG A 135 -5.52 20.80 11.33
CA ARG A 135 -6.73 21.39 11.92
C ARG A 135 -7.85 20.36 12.06
N THR A 136 -8.08 19.54 11.05
CA THR A 136 -9.12 18.48 11.09
C THR A 136 -8.84 17.47 12.18
N VAL A 137 -7.61 16.95 12.28
CA VAL A 137 -7.26 15.97 13.33
C VAL A 137 -7.39 16.59 14.73
N ARG A 138 -6.98 17.86 14.90
CA ARG A 138 -7.14 18.57 16.17
C ARG A 138 -8.60 18.77 16.55
N GLY A 139 -9.43 19.26 15.62
CA GLY A 139 -10.86 19.44 15.88
C GLY A 139 -11.57 18.12 16.18
N ALA A 140 -11.13 17.00 15.57
CA ALA A 140 -11.63 15.68 15.92
C ALA A 140 -11.21 15.24 17.33
N ALA A 141 -9.98 15.52 17.75
CA ALA A 141 -9.52 15.23 19.11
C ALA A 141 -10.37 16.00 20.15
N ASP A 142 -10.57 17.30 19.94
CA ASP A 142 -11.39 18.15 20.82
C ASP A 142 -12.86 17.65 20.85
N TYR A 143 -13.39 17.21 19.71
CA TYR A 143 -14.73 16.62 19.61
C TYR A 143 -14.85 15.32 20.41
N PHE A 144 -13.92 14.38 20.26
CA PHE A 144 -13.98 13.10 20.96
C PHE A 144 -13.76 13.25 22.47
N GLU A 145 -12.91 14.19 22.89
CA GLU A 145 -12.75 14.55 24.30
C GLU A 145 -14.06 15.07 24.90
N SER A 146 -14.81 15.89 24.15
CA SER A 146 -16.11 16.42 24.59
C SER A 146 -17.24 15.38 24.60
N LYS A 147 -17.22 14.39 23.69
CA LYS A 147 -18.32 13.44 23.49
C LYS A 147 -18.17 12.14 24.26
N ILE A 148 -16.93 11.72 24.52
CA ILE A 148 -16.64 10.45 25.20
C ILE A 148 -15.60 10.73 26.29
N PRO A 149 -15.92 11.52 27.33
CA PRO A 149 -14.98 11.85 28.38
C PRO A 149 -14.58 10.58 29.16
N GLY A 150 -13.29 10.43 29.44
CA GLY A 150 -12.73 9.32 30.23
C GLY A 150 -12.38 8.04 29.46
N ASP A 151 -12.93 7.81 28.26
CA ASP A 151 -12.54 6.66 27.42
C ASP A 151 -11.33 7.01 26.54
N THR A 152 -10.14 6.96 27.15
CA THR A 152 -8.88 7.31 26.46
C THR A 152 -8.61 6.40 25.27
N LYS A 153 -9.02 5.12 25.34
CA LYS A 153 -8.78 4.16 24.26
C LYS A 153 -9.72 4.42 23.08
N GLY A 154 -11.02 4.61 23.33
CA GLY A 154 -11.97 4.96 22.29
C GLY A 154 -11.64 6.28 21.60
N GLN A 155 -11.17 7.28 22.36
CA GLN A 155 -10.67 8.55 21.80
C GLN A 155 -9.47 8.34 20.87
N GLN A 156 -8.48 7.53 21.28
CA GLN A 156 -7.30 7.23 20.47
C GLN A 156 -7.67 6.46 19.20
N ASP A 157 -8.50 5.43 19.30
CA ASP A 157 -8.93 4.61 18.16
C ASP A 157 -9.72 5.44 17.14
N ALA A 158 -10.64 6.28 17.61
CA ALA A 158 -11.40 7.19 16.75
C ALA A 158 -10.49 8.23 16.07
N LEU A 159 -9.53 8.80 16.81
CA LEU A 159 -8.58 9.76 16.26
C LEU A 159 -7.66 9.12 15.20
N GLN A 160 -7.23 7.87 15.42
CA GLN A 160 -6.46 7.09 14.44
C GLN A 160 -7.26 6.87 13.15
N GLN A 161 -8.57 6.61 13.24
CA GLN A 161 -9.43 6.48 12.06
C GLN A 161 -9.51 7.79 11.26
N VAL A 162 -9.68 8.94 11.94
CA VAL A 162 -9.66 10.25 11.27
C VAL A 162 -8.34 10.51 10.58
N ARG A 163 -7.24 10.24 11.28
CA ARG A 163 -5.89 10.40 10.74
C ARG A 163 -5.68 9.53 9.50
N LYS A 164 -6.12 8.28 9.53
CA LYS A 164 -6.06 7.37 8.38
C LYS A 164 -6.83 7.92 7.17
N GLN A 165 -8.04 8.43 7.36
CA GLN A 165 -8.82 9.03 6.27
C GLN A 165 -8.12 10.25 5.66
N VAL A 166 -7.53 11.11 6.50
CA VAL A 166 -6.74 12.26 6.03
C VAL A 166 -5.53 11.79 5.21
N VAL A 167 -4.79 10.79 5.68
CA VAL A 167 -3.65 10.20 4.94
C VAL A 167 -4.08 9.61 3.59
N GLU A 168 -5.21 8.91 3.53
CA GLU A 168 -5.74 8.35 2.27
C GLU A 168 -6.04 9.44 1.24
N ARG A 169 -6.60 10.58 1.68
CA ARG A 169 -6.87 11.74 0.82
C ARG A 169 -5.60 12.44 0.39
N LEU A 170 -4.64 12.64 1.30
CA LEU A 170 -3.30 13.16 0.98
C LEU A 170 -2.58 12.27 -0.05
N ASN A 171 -2.70 10.94 0.06
CA ASN A 171 -2.17 9.98 -0.91
C ASN A 171 -2.83 10.11 -2.30
N LYS A 172 -4.10 10.54 -2.38
CA LYS A 172 -4.79 10.80 -3.66
C LYS A 172 -4.38 12.13 -4.29
N GLY A 173 -3.81 13.02 -3.50
CA GLY A 173 -3.30 14.30 -3.95
C GLY A 173 -4.00 15.50 -3.33
N GLU A 174 -5.08 15.26 -2.59
CA GLU A 174 -5.92 16.29 -1.98
C GLU A 174 -5.18 17.00 -0.85
N THR A 175 -5.33 18.32 -0.76
CA THR A 175 -4.68 19.16 0.27
C THR A 175 -5.68 20.03 1.03
N SER A 176 -6.97 19.90 0.73
CA SER A 176 -8.03 20.70 1.32
C SER A 176 -9.37 19.95 1.33
N GLY A 177 -10.34 20.53 2.03
CA GLY A 177 -11.68 19.97 2.15
C GLY A 177 -11.73 18.75 3.06
N PHE A 178 -10.87 18.67 4.07
CA PHE A 178 -10.84 17.59 5.06
C PHE A 178 -11.96 17.71 6.11
N GLY A 179 -12.82 18.73 5.99
CA GLY A 179 -13.96 18.98 6.87
C GLY A 179 -14.95 17.81 6.96
N ALA A 180 -15.48 17.62 8.16
CA ALA A 180 -16.26 16.48 8.60
C ALA A 180 -17.55 16.23 7.79
N SER A 181 -17.58 15.16 7.00
CA SER A 181 -18.76 14.30 7.08
C SER A 181 -18.77 13.73 8.49
N PRO A 182 -19.91 13.77 9.22
CA PRO A 182 -19.98 13.18 10.54
C PRO A 182 -19.49 11.74 10.41
N ILE A 183 -18.44 11.42 11.15
CA ILE A 183 -17.94 10.07 11.33
C ILE A 183 -19.09 9.34 12.02
N GLN A 184 -20.01 8.83 11.23
CA GLN A 184 -20.89 7.79 11.70
C GLN A 184 -19.94 6.63 11.96
N PRO A 185 -19.82 6.14 13.22
CA PRO A 185 -19.17 4.87 13.43
C PRO A 185 -19.87 3.90 12.48
N GLN A 186 -19.11 3.28 11.57
CA GLN A 186 -19.64 2.16 10.80
C GLN A 186 -20.19 1.21 11.86
N LYS A 187 -21.53 1.06 11.90
CA LYS A 187 -22.14 -0.08 12.57
C LYS A 187 -21.38 -1.28 12.04
N SER A 188 -20.69 -1.98 12.92
CA SER A 188 -20.28 -3.34 12.63
C SER A 188 -21.55 -4.07 12.23
N GLU A 189 -21.75 -4.26 10.94
CA GLU A 189 -22.71 -5.22 10.44
C GLU A 189 -22.20 -6.55 10.99
N ALA A 190 -22.80 -6.98 12.09
CA ALA A 190 -22.58 -8.30 12.63
C ALA A 190 -22.88 -9.24 11.47
N ALA A 191 -21.82 -9.90 10.97
CA ALA A 191 -21.95 -10.93 9.96
C ALA A 191 -23.05 -11.89 10.43
N PRO A 192 -24.02 -12.25 9.57
CA PRO A 192 -25.02 -13.23 9.96
C PRO A 192 -24.26 -14.52 10.29
N VAL A 193 -24.32 -14.91 11.56
CA VAL A 193 -23.88 -16.21 12.04
C VAL A 193 -24.68 -17.23 11.22
N LYS A 194 -24.03 -17.81 10.21
CA LYS A 194 -24.56 -19.01 9.55
C LYS A 194 -24.55 -20.10 10.61
N THR A 195 -25.71 -20.36 11.17
CA THR A 195 -26.01 -21.57 11.91
C THR A 195 -25.69 -22.75 11.00
N VAL A 196 -24.54 -23.38 11.21
CA VAL A 196 -24.24 -24.67 10.60
C VAL A 196 -25.03 -25.70 11.38
N GLU A 197 -26.17 -26.10 10.84
CA GLU A 197 -26.91 -27.28 11.31
C GLU A 197 -25.98 -28.50 11.24
N ALA A 198 -25.56 -28.98 12.41
CA ALA A 198 -24.87 -30.24 12.55
C ALA A 198 -25.82 -31.38 12.18
N LYS A 199 -25.65 -31.92 10.97
CA LYS A 199 -26.30 -33.14 10.49
C LYS A 199 -25.85 -34.30 11.39
N ARG A 200 -26.76 -34.78 12.24
CA ARG A 200 -26.56 -35.95 13.12
C ARG A 200 -26.29 -37.20 12.26
N PRO A 201 -25.25 -38.01 12.53
CA PRO A 201 -25.16 -39.35 11.98
C PRO A 201 -26.20 -40.26 12.67
N GLY A 202 -26.91 -41.04 11.86
CA GLY A 202 -27.97 -41.95 12.29
C GLY A 202 -27.48 -42.99 13.29
N ARG A 203 -28.31 -43.23 14.30
CA ARG A 203 -28.27 -44.45 15.11
C ARG A 203 -28.93 -45.53 14.26
N ASP A 204 -28.14 -46.43 13.71
CA ASP A 204 -28.66 -47.74 13.36
C ASP A 204 -28.80 -48.56 14.63
N ALA A 205 -29.95 -49.23 14.69
CA ALA A 205 -30.55 -49.80 15.86
C ALA A 205 -29.97 -51.18 16.20
N ASP A 206 -29.98 -51.48 17.50
CA ASP A 206 -30.16 -52.84 18.00
C ASP A 206 -31.33 -53.53 17.28
N ARG A 207 -31.13 -54.79 16.86
CA ARG A 207 -31.94 -55.94 17.31
C ARG A 207 -31.47 -57.27 16.71
N ASN A 208 -31.34 -58.23 17.62
CA ASN A 208 -31.22 -59.69 17.50
C ASN A 208 -29.94 -60.28 16.91
#